data_AF-A0A485C6Z6-F1
#
_entry.id   AF-A0A485C6Z6-F1
#
_cell.length_a   1.000
_cell.length_b   1.000
_cell.length_c   1.000
_cell.angle_alpha   90.00
_cell.angle_beta   90.00
_cell.angle_gamma   90.00
#
_symmetry.space_group_name_H-M   'P 1'
#
loop_
_entity.id
_entity.type
_entity.pdbx_description
1 polymer ?
#
loop_
_entity_poly.entity_id
_entity_poly.type
_entity_poly.pdbx_seq_one_letter_code
_entity_poly.pdbx_strand_id
1 'polypeptide(L)' 'MTHYAMSSRDAREIDHGYAYPNDKPGLGIDIDEAKAAKYPCEGGIPSWTMARTPDGTASRP' A
#
# COMPACT_ATOMS: atom_id res chain seq x y z
N MET A 1 6.35 23.09 30.74
CA MET A 1 6.48 21.61 30.76
C MET A 1 6.20 21.12 29.35
N THR A 2 7.28 21.07 28.57
CA THR A 2 7.37 20.55 27.21
C THR A 2 6.75 19.16 27.15
N HIS A 3 5.95 18.85 26.13
CA HIS A 3 5.78 17.54 25.47
C HIS A 3 4.73 17.70 24.36
N TYR A 4 5.07 18.48 23.32
CA TYR A 4 4.38 18.38 22.04
C TYR A 4 4.98 17.17 21.34
N ALA A 5 4.23 16.09 21.24
CA ALA A 5 4.63 14.84 20.59
C ALA A 5 4.90 15.10 19.09
N MET A 6 6.10 15.58 18.76
CA MET A 6 6.64 15.60 17.41
C MET A 6 7.27 14.23 17.14
N SER A 7 6.46 13.21 16.86
CA SER A 7 6.98 11.99 16.21
C SER A 7 5.82 11.09 15.75
N SER A 8 5.27 11.33 14.54
CA SER A 8 4.70 10.26 13.69
C SER A 8 4.06 10.75 12.38
N ARG A 9 3.73 12.04 12.21
CA ARG A 9 2.88 12.53 11.07
C ARG A 9 3.51 12.51 9.67
N ASP A 10 4.52 11.69 9.42
CA ASP A 10 5.16 11.61 8.10
C ASP A 10 4.39 10.70 7.13
N ALA A 11 3.73 9.65 7.65
CA ALA A 11 2.93 8.70 6.87
C ALA A 11 1.46 8.70 7.31
N ARG A 12 0.56 8.30 6.40
CA ARG A 12 -0.86 8.08 6.76
C ARG A 12 -0.94 6.92 7.75
N GLU A 13 -1.70 7.13 8.82
CA GLU A 13 -1.85 6.16 9.91
C GLU A 13 -3.28 5.64 9.95
N ILE A 14 -3.44 4.36 10.28
CA ILE A 14 -4.74 3.78 10.61
C ILE A 14 -4.83 3.70 12.13
N ASP A 15 -5.78 4.44 12.72
CA ASP A 15 -6.05 4.39 14.15
C ASP A 15 -7.53 4.14 14.40
N HIS A 16 -7.84 3.19 15.28
CA HIS A 16 -9.21 2.77 15.61
C HIS A 16 -10.14 2.54 14.40
N GLY A 17 -9.60 2.01 13.28
CA GLY A 17 -10.36 1.72 12.06
C GLY A 17 -10.57 2.91 11.11
N TYR A 18 -10.00 4.06 11.42
CA TYR A 18 -10.04 5.25 10.57
C TYR A 18 -8.66 5.56 10.00
N ALA A 19 -8.64 6.03 8.75
CA ALA A 19 -7.44 6.51 8.09
C ALA A 19 -7.26 8.01 8.30
N TYR A 20 -6.09 8.42 8.78
CA TYR A 20 -5.77 9.82 9.04
C TYR A 20 -4.78 10.34 7.99
N PRO A 21 -5.13 11.42 7.26
CA PRO A 21 -4.24 12.08 6.33
C PRO A 21 -3.11 12.81 7.06
N ASN A 22 -1.96 12.99 6.40
CA ASN A 22 -0.93 13.91 6.89
C ASN A 22 -1.19 15.35 6.42
N ASP A 23 -0.51 16.30 7.05
CA ASP A 23 -0.69 17.75 6.85
C ASP A 23 0.24 18.33 5.77
N LYS A 24 0.95 17.50 4.99
CA LYS A 24 1.92 17.96 3.98
C LYS A 24 1.21 18.45 2.71
N PRO A 25 1.77 19.43 1.98
CA PRO A 25 1.19 19.90 0.73
C PRO A 25 1.21 18.81 -0.36
N GLY A 26 0.33 18.95 -1.36
CA GLY A 26 0.20 17.96 -2.44
C GLY A 26 -0.42 16.65 -1.94
N LEU A 27 0.06 15.51 -2.44
CA LEU A 27 -0.39 14.19 -1.98
C LEU A 27 0.19 13.77 -0.63
N GLY A 28 1.23 14.48 -0.17
CA GLY A 28 1.89 14.22 1.11
C GLY A 28 2.69 12.91 1.16
N ILE A 29 3.14 12.38 0.03
CA ILE A 29 3.97 11.18 -0.09
C ILE A 29 5.10 11.39 -1.11
N ASP A 30 6.17 10.62 -0.98
CA ASP A 30 7.32 10.63 -1.89
C ASP A 30 7.93 9.21 -2.02
N ILE A 31 8.82 8.99 -3.00
CA ILE A 31 9.49 7.70 -3.25
C ILE A 31 11.01 7.81 -3.18
N ASP A 32 11.64 6.91 -2.42
CA ASP A 32 13.10 6.72 -2.42
C ASP A 32 13.48 5.78 -3.57
N GLU A 33 13.92 6.33 -4.70
CA GLU A 33 14.26 5.58 -5.91
C GLU A 33 15.40 4.57 -5.70
N ALA A 34 16.41 4.91 -4.90
CA ALA A 34 17.54 4.03 -4.62
C ALA A 34 17.12 2.80 -3.80
N LYS A 35 16.13 2.97 -2.92
CA LYS A 35 15.52 1.85 -2.19
C LYS A 35 14.54 1.08 -3.06
N ALA A 36 13.73 1.75 -3.87
CA ALA A 36 12.80 1.11 -4.81
C ALA A 36 13.52 0.20 -5.81
N ALA A 37 14.69 0.61 -6.31
CA ALA A 37 15.51 -0.17 -7.24
C ALA A 37 15.95 -1.54 -6.69
N LYS A 38 15.94 -1.74 -5.35
CA LYS A 38 16.25 -3.02 -4.71
C LYS A 38 15.11 -4.05 -4.83
N TYR A 39 13.91 -3.59 -5.19
CA TYR A 39 12.70 -4.41 -5.29
C TYR A 39 12.13 -4.30 -6.72
N PRO A 40 12.77 -4.92 -7.72
CA PRO A 40 12.27 -4.90 -9.09
C PRO A 40 10.93 -5.63 -9.20
N CYS A 41 10.13 -5.27 -10.21
CA CYS A 41 8.84 -5.93 -10.43
C CYS A 41 8.99 -7.43 -10.69
N GLU A 42 8.20 -8.23 -9.97
CA GLU A 42 7.98 -9.64 -10.31
C GLU A 42 6.91 -9.72 -11.40
N GLY A 43 7.29 -10.24 -12.58
CA GLY A 43 6.36 -10.45 -13.69
C GLY A 43 5.56 -11.75 -13.57
N GLY A 44 4.72 -12.02 -14.57
CA GLY A 44 3.95 -13.26 -14.69
C GLY A 44 2.45 -13.05 -14.65
N ILE A 45 1.69 -14.11 -14.95
CA ILE A 45 0.23 -14.09 -14.85
C ILE A 45 -0.15 -14.45 -13.42
N PRO A 46 -0.91 -13.59 -12.70
CA PRO A 46 -1.40 -13.93 -11.38
C PRO A 46 -2.31 -15.17 -11.45
N SER A 47 -1.89 -16.25 -10.81
CA SER A 47 -2.56 -17.57 -10.88
C SER A 47 -4.03 -17.53 -10.46
N TRP A 48 -4.38 -16.64 -9.52
CA TRP A 48 -5.75 -16.47 -9.04
C TRP A 48 -6.74 -16.00 -10.11
N THR A 49 -6.27 -15.37 -11.19
CA THR A 49 -7.13 -14.92 -12.30
C THR A 49 -7.62 -16.07 -13.17
N MET A 50 -6.98 -17.25 -13.06
CA MET A 50 -7.36 -18.46 -13.78
C MET A 50 -8.36 -19.30 -12.96
N ALA A 51 -9.37 -18.65 -12.38
CA ALA A 51 -10.39 -19.33 -11.58
C ALA A 51 -11.24 -20.27 -12.44
N ARG A 52 -11.43 -21.50 -11.96
CA ARG A 52 -12.26 -22.53 -12.60
C ARG A 52 -13.23 -23.11 -11.58
N THR A 53 -14.44 -23.41 -12.03
CA THR A 53 -15.40 -24.23 -11.28
C THR A 53 -14.92 -25.70 -11.27
N PRO A 54 -15.49 -26.58 -10.43
CA PRO A 54 -15.07 -27.98 -10.37
C PRO A 54 -15.19 -28.75 -11.69
N ASP A 55 -16.06 -28.33 -12.61
CA ASP A 55 -16.19 -28.93 -13.95
C ASP A 55 -15.15 -28.41 -14.96
N GLY A 56 -14.32 -27.44 -14.55
CA GLY A 56 -13.26 -26.84 -15.35
C GLY A 56 -13.65 -25.56 -16.08
N THR A 57 -14.91 -25.12 -16.05
CA THR A 57 -15.38 -23.90 -16.71
C THR A 57 -14.73 -22.67 -16.08
N ALA A 58 -14.20 -21.77 -16.91
CA ALA A 58 -13.63 -20.51 -16.45
C ALA A 58 -14.71 -19.65 -15.76
N SER A 59 -14.39 -19.12 -14.59
CA SER A 59 -15.25 -18.22 -13.83
C SER A 59 -14.60 -16.85 -13.68
N ARG A 60 -15.42 -15.81 -13.49
CA ARG A 60 -14.91 -14.54 -12.97
C ARG A 60 -14.47 -14.80 -11.51
N PRO A 61 -13.19 -14.57 -11.17
CA PRO A 61 -12.72 -14.65 -9.79
C PRO A 61 -13.34 -13.54 -8.93
#